data_AF-A0A966HYE2-F1
#
_entry.id   AF-A0A966HYE2-F1
#
_cell.length_a   1.000
_cell.length_b   1.000
_cell.length_c   1.000
_cell.angle_alpha   90.00
_cell.angle_beta   90.00
_cell.angle_gamma   90.00
#
_symmetry.space_group_name_H-M   'P 1'
#
loop_
_entity.id
_entity.type
_entity.pdbx_description
1 polymer ?
#
loop_
_entity_poly.entity_id
_entity_poly.type
_entity_poly.pdbx_seq_one_letter_code
_entity_poly.pdbx_strand_id
1 'polypeptide(L)'
;MNVRRQIKSTPYGSVLWRIFIGIIGGLITVIGSVLLFAPGPGLLVLLAGLGILATEFAWASRAIRQTKNIAENFSEKIGFPLWVKYLLAALFTLASLLAIAIYYS
;
A
#
# COMPACT_ATOMS: atom_id res chain seq x y z
N MET A 1 -8.49 31.32 18.28
CA MET A 1 -7.04 31.21 18.53
C MET A 1 -6.55 29.87 17.98
N ASN A 2 -5.85 29.87 16.84
CA ASN A 2 -5.52 28.65 16.10
C ASN A 2 -4.14 28.10 16.49
N VAL A 3 -4.13 27.22 17.50
CA VAL A 3 -2.98 26.50 18.07
C VAL A 3 -2.18 25.68 17.03
N ARG A 4 -2.75 25.43 15.84
CA ARG A 4 -2.20 24.55 14.80
C ARG A 4 -0.96 25.08 14.05
N ARG A 5 -0.57 26.35 14.21
CA ARG A 5 0.57 26.94 13.45
C ARG A 5 1.90 26.99 14.21
N GLN A 6 1.91 26.77 15.54
CA GLN A 6 3.10 26.98 16.36
C GLN A 6 4.04 25.76 16.43
N ILE A 7 3.63 24.58 15.95
CA ILE A 7 4.45 23.35 15.97
C ILE A 7 5.15 23.14 14.62
N LYS A 8 5.86 24.17 14.14
CA LYS A 8 6.77 24.09 12.97
C LYS A 8 8.08 24.84 13.23
N SER A 9 8.61 24.77 14.44
CA SER A 9 9.71 25.63 14.90
C SER A 9 11.06 24.94 15.08
N THR A 10 11.34 23.80 14.41
CA THR A 10 12.73 23.31 14.29
C THR A 10 12.98 22.57 12.96
N PRO A 11 13.86 23.09 12.08
CA PRO A 11 14.19 22.47 10.78
C PRO A 11 14.83 21.08 10.88
N TYR A 12 15.47 20.75 12.01
CA TYR A 12 16.16 19.47 12.18
C TYR A 12 15.21 18.29 12.41
N GLY A 13 14.10 18.49 13.12
CA GLY A 13 13.15 17.42 13.42
C GLY A 13 12.40 16.90 12.19
N SER A 14 12.06 17.78 11.25
CA SER A 14 11.37 17.40 10.01
C SER A 14 12.27 16.63 9.04
N VAL A 15 13.57 16.94 9.01
CA VAL A 15 14.55 16.20 8.20
C VAL A 15 14.78 14.81 8.77
N LEU A 16 14.99 14.69 10.09
CA LEU A 16 15.10 13.38 10.77
C LEU A 16 13.85 12.53 10.55
N TRP A 17 12.66 13.11 10.70
CA TRP A 17 11.39 12.41 10.48
C TRP A 17 11.24 11.92 9.05
N ARG A 18 11.57 12.76 8.07
CA ARG A 18 11.55 12.40 6.64
C ARG A 18 12.55 11.30 6.29
N ILE A 19 13.74 11.31 6.91
CA ILE A 19 14.74 10.23 6.76
C ILE A 19 14.21 8.93 7.38
N PHE A 20 13.66 8.99 8.59
CA PHE A 20 13.10 7.82 9.28
C PHE A 20 11.98 7.16 8.47
N ILE A 21 11.02 7.94 7.98
CA ILE A 21 9.94 7.45 7.11
C ILE A 21 10.51 6.96 5.77
N GLY A 22 11.51 7.65 5.21
CA GLY A 22 12.20 7.22 4.00
C GLY A 22 12.87 5.85 4.14
N ILE A 23 13.52 5.59 5.28
CA ILE A 23 14.17 4.31 5.57
C ILE A 23 13.12 3.21 5.77
N ILE A 24 12.13 3.42 6.66
CA ILE A 24 11.11 2.41 6.95
C ILE A 24 10.31 2.08 5.70
N GLY A 25 9.77 3.11 5.06
CA GLY A 25 9.01 2.94 3.85
C GLY A 25 9.85 2.31 2.75
N GLY A 26 11.10 2.76 2.59
CA GLY A 26 12.01 2.24 1.56
C GLY A 26 12.33 0.77 1.75
N LEU A 27 12.60 0.35 2.99
CA LEU A 27 12.85 -1.05 3.34
C LEU A 27 11.63 -1.92 3.03
N ILE A 28 10.43 -1.49 3.42
CA ILE A 28 9.19 -2.20 3.13
C ILE A 28 8.94 -2.29 1.62
N THR A 29 9.18 -1.22 0.87
CA THR A 29 9.06 -1.23 -0.60
C THR A 29 10.05 -2.22 -1.24
N VAL A 30 11.31 -2.26 -0.78
CA VAL A 30 12.31 -3.21 -1.29
C VAL A 30 11.89 -4.65 -0.99
N ILE A 31 11.49 -4.94 0.24
CA ILE A 31 10.98 -6.27 0.63
C ILE A 31 9.78 -6.65 -0.23
N GLY A 32 8.81 -5.75 -0.37
CA GLY A 32 7.62 -5.95 -1.22
C GLY A 32 7.98 -6.22 -2.67
N SER A 33 8.99 -5.53 -3.21
CA SER A 33 9.49 -5.74 -4.57
C SER A 33 10.13 -7.12 -4.75
N VAL A 34 10.86 -7.61 -3.75
CA VAL A 34 11.42 -8.98 -3.76
C VAL A 34 10.29 -10.02 -3.66
N LEU A 35 9.28 -9.73 -2.85
CA LEU A 35 8.11 -10.60 -2.71
C LEU A 35 7.23 -10.64 -3.98
N LEU A 36 7.40 -9.73 -4.95
CA LEU A 36 6.71 -9.81 -6.24
C LEU A 36 7.10 -11.05 -7.05
N PHE A 37 8.32 -11.57 -6.84
CA PHE A 37 8.77 -12.78 -7.52
C PHE A 37 8.09 -14.05 -7.00
N ALA A 38 7.56 -14.02 -5.77
CA ALA A 38 6.74 -15.09 -5.24
C ALA A 38 5.28 -14.86 -5.66
N PRO A 39 4.55 -15.89 -6.16
CA PRO A 39 3.11 -15.80 -6.38
C PRO A 39 2.41 -15.70 -5.01
N GLY A 40 2.31 -14.47 -4.49
CA GLY A 40 1.85 -14.18 -3.14
C GLY A 40 1.58 -12.68 -2.92
N PRO A 41 1.29 -12.23 -1.68
CA PRO A 41 0.83 -10.88 -1.37
C PRO A 41 1.91 -9.79 -1.46
N GLY A 42 3.02 -10.03 -2.19
CA GLY A 42 4.13 -9.08 -2.32
C GLY A 42 3.70 -7.71 -2.84
N LEU A 43 2.68 -7.67 -3.70
CA LEU A 43 2.08 -6.43 -4.18
C LEU A 43 1.45 -5.61 -3.03
N LEU A 44 0.79 -6.25 -2.07
CA LEU A 44 0.21 -5.56 -0.91
C LEU A 44 1.31 -4.92 -0.05
N VAL A 45 2.40 -5.66 0.18
CA VAL A 45 3.55 -5.17 0.94
C VAL A 45 4.22 -4.00 0.22
N LEU A 46 4.40 -4.11 -1.10
CA LEU A 46 4.97 -3.05 -1.92
C LEU A 46 4.12 -1.77 -1.87
N LEU A 47 2.80 -1.90 -2.05
CA LEU A 47 1.86 -0.78 -1.99
C LEU A 47 1.80 -0.16 -0.59
N ALA A 48 1.89 -0.96 0.47
CA ALA A 48 1.98 -0.47 1.84
C ALA A 48 3.26 0.37 2.04
N GLY A 49 4.41 -0.12 1.57
CA GLY A 49 5.68 0.63 1.62
C GLY A 49 5.59 1.95 0.85
N LEU A 50 5.10 1.92 -0.40
CA LEU A 50 4.88 3.13 -1.19
C LEU A 50 3.89 4.11 -0.53
N GLY A 51 2.86 3.60 0.14
CA GLY A 51 1.92 4.38 0.92
C GLY A 51 2.57 5.11 2.09
N ILE A 52 3.50 4.45 2.78
CA ILE A 52 4.32 5.06 3.83
C ILE A 52 5.20 6.18 3.23
N LEU A 53 5.91 5.92 2.12
CA LEU A 53 6.68 6.98 1.45
C LEU A 53 5.79 8.15 1.00
N ALA A 54 4.56 7.90 0.56
CA ALA A 54 3.67 8.95 0.07
C ALA A 54 3.29 9.99 1.13
N THR A 55 3.48 9.70 2.42
CA THR A 55 3.24 10.65 3.52
C THR A 55 4.22 11.82 3.51
N GLU A 56 5.48 11.58 3.17
CA GLU A 56 6.56 12.59 3.21
C GLU A 56 7.12 12.90 1.82
N PHE A 57 6.97 11.98 0.86
CA PHE A 57 7.55 12.08 -0.48
C PHE A 57 6.46 12.26 -1.55
N ALA A 58 6.43 13.46 -2.13
CA ALA A 58 5.46 13.80 -3.17
C ALA A 58 5.53 12.90 -4.42
N TRP A 59 6.69 12.33 -4.74
CA TRP A 59 6.83 11.41 -5.89
C TRP A 59 6.05 10.11 -5.67
N ALA A 60 6.07 9.55 -4.46
CA ALA A 60 5.37 8.31 -4.12
C ALA A 60 3.85 8.53 -4.14
N SER A 61 3.40 9.69 -3.64
CA SER A 61 1.98 10.09 -3.75
C SER A 61 1.51 10.21 -5.20
N ARG A 62 2.34 10.75 -6.10
CA ARG A 62 2.02 10.83 -7.54
C ARG A 62 1.94 9.44 -8.16
N ALA A 63 2.86 8.54 -7.82
CA ALA A 63 2.85 7.17 -8.33
C ALA A 63 1.54 6.44 -7.97
N ILE A 64 1.11 6.49 -6.71
CA ILE A 64 -0.15 5.88 -6.26
C ILE A 64 -1.36 6.50 -6.99
N ARG A 65 -1.37 7.82 -7.16
CA ARG A 65 -2.45 8.52 -7.87
C ARG A 65 -2.54 8.11 -9.34
N GLN A 66 -1.40 7.92 -10.00
CA GLN A 66 -1.36 7.42 -11.37
C GLN A 66 -1.93 6.00 -11.46
N THR A 67 -1.55 5.11 -10.52
CA THR A 67 -2.12 3.76 -10.43
C THR A 67 -3.63 3.78 -10.23
N LYS A 68 -4.15 4.66 -9.36
CA LYS A 68 -5.59 4.84 -9.15
C LYS A 68 -6.31 5.26 -10.42
N ASN A 69 -5.80 6.27 -11.13
CA ASN A 69 -6.40 6.74 -12.38
C ASN A 69 -6.43 5.62 -13.44
N ILE A 70 -5.36 4.83 -13.52
CA ILE A 70 -5.28 3.66 -14.40
C ILE A 70 -6.35 2.63 -14.00
N ALA A 71 -6.45 2.29 -12.71
CA ALA A 71 -7.43 1.34 -12.20
C ALA A 71 -8.89 1.79 -12.42
N GLU A 72 -9.18 3.08 -12.25
CA GLU A 72 -10.50 3.66 -12.50
C GLU A 72 -10.87 3.59 -13.99
N ASN A 73 -9.95 3.97 -14.87
CA ASN A 73 -10.13 3.84 -16.32
C ASN A 73 -10.35 2.38 -16.76
N PHE A 74 -9.67 1.43 -16.12
CA PHE A 74 -9.88 0.01 -16.36
C PHE A 74 -11.20 -0.48 -15.78
N SER A 75 -11.58 -0.06 -14.57
CA SER A 75 -12.84 -0.46 -13.94
C SER A 75 -14.06 0.09 -14.67
N GLU A 76 -13.96 1.27 -15.30
CA GLU A 76 -15.01 1.84 -16.13
C GLU A 76 -15.17 1.05 -17.44
N LYS A 77 -14.06 0.59 -18.03
CA LYS A 77 -14.07 -0.26 -19.24
C LYS A 77 -14.43 -1.71 -18.95
N ILE A 78 -14.13 -2.20 -17.75
CA ILE A 78 -14.33 -3.57 -17.27
C ILE A 78 -15.29 -3.49 -16.09
N GLY A 79 -16.56 -3.20 -16.33
CA GLY A 79 -17.58 -3.21 -15.29
C GLY A 79 -17.78 -4.62 -14.74
N PHE A 80 -17.07 -4.97 -13.66
CA PHE A 80 -17.24 -6.28 -13.01
C PHE A 80 -18.65 -6.39 -12.41
N PRO A 81 -19.48 -7.39 -12.81
CA PRO A 81 -20.79 -7.58 -12.22
C PRO A 81 -20.66 -7.94 -10.74
N LEU A 82 -21.58 -7.46 -9.90
CA LEU A 82 -21.54 -7.62 -8.43
C LEU A 82 -21.34 -9.08 -7.98
N TRP A 83 -21.85 -10.05 -8.75
CA TRP A 83 -21.68 -11.48 -8.48
C TRP A 83 -20.21 -11.96 -8.55
N VAL A 84 -19.39 -11.41 -9.45
CA VAL A 84 -17.96 -11.75 -9.56
C VAL A 84 -17.18 -11.25 -8.34
N LYS A 85 -17.55 -10.09 -7.79
CA LYS A 85 -16.96 -9.56 -6.56
C LYS A 85 -17.24 -10.48 -5.36
N TYR A 86 -18.47 -10.98 -5.23
CA TYR A 86 -18.83 -11.93 -4.18
C TYR A 86 -18.17 -13.30 -4.37
N LEU A 87 -18.05 -13.79 -5.61
CA LEU A 87 -17.39 -15.06 -5.91
C LEU A 87 -15.89 -15.02 -5.59
N LEU A 88 -15.19 -13.93 -5.97
CA LEU A 88 -13.78 -13.72 -5.62
C LEU A 88 -13.59 -13.61 -4.10
N ALA A 89 -14.48 -12.89 -3.39
CA ALA A 89 -14.44 -12.81 -1.95
C ALA A 89 -14.63 -14.19 -1.29
N ALA A 90 -15.57 -15.00 -1.78
CA ALA A 90 -15.82 -16.35 -1.29
C ALA A 90 -14.63 -17.31 -1.55
N LEU A 91 -13.99 -17.22 -2.72
CA LEU A 91 -12.78 -17.99 -2.99
C LEU A 91 -11.63 -17.57 -2.08
N PHE A 92 -11.47 -16.28 -1.82
CA PHE A 92 -10.40 -15.77 -0.96
C PHE A 92 -10.59 -16.19 0.51
N THR A 93 -11.83 -16.20 1.01
CA THR A 93 -12.11 -16.68 2.37
C THR A 93 -11.84 -18.18 2.50
N LEU A 94 -12.23 -18.98 1.50
CA LEU A 94 -11.92 -20.41 1.46
C LEU A 94 -10.40 -20.68 1.39
N ALA A 95 -9.68 -19.94 0.54
CA ALA A 95 -8.23 -20.04 0.45
C ALA A 95 -7.53 -19.64 1.76
N SER A 96 -8.02 -18.61 2.45
CA SER A 96 -7.53 -18.20 3.77
C SER A 96 -7.71 -19.31 4.81
N LEU A 97 -8.89 -19.94 4.84
CA LEU A 97 -9.17 -21.07 5.74
C LEU A 97 -8.26 -22.28 5.45
N LEU A 98 -8.03 -22.59 4.17
CA LEU A 98 -7.13 -23.68 3.77
C LEU A 98 -5.67 -23.39 4.13
N ALA A 99 -5.20 -22.16 3.94
CA ALA A 99 -3.85 -21.76 4.32
C ALA A 99 -3.63 -21.89 5.83
N ILE A 100 -4.62 -21.50 6.64
CA ILE A 100 -4.59 -21.67 8.09
C ILE A 100 -4.57 -23.16 8.45
N ALA A 101 -5.38 -23.99 7.78
CA ALA A 101 -5.43 -25.42 8.02
C ALA A 101 -4.12 -26.14 7.68
N ILE A 102 -3.45 -25.75 6.58
CA ILE A 102 -2.13 -26.29 6.19
C ILE A 102 -1.04 -25.85 7.17
N TYR A 103 -1.08 -24.63 7.68
CA TYR A 103 -0.10 -24.14 8.64
C TYR A 103 -0.23 -24.81 10.02
N TYR A 104 -1.42 -25.32 10.37
CA TYR A 104 -1.69 -25.96 11.65
C TYR A 104 -1.68 -27.50 11.60
N SER A 105 -1.64 -28.09 10.40
CA SER A 105 -1.51 -29.53 10.16
C SER A 105 -0.06 -29.97 10.15
#